data_AF-A0AAU9G2T0-F1
#
_entry.id   AF-A0AAU9G2T0-F1
#
_cell.length_a   1.000
_cell.length_b   1.000
_cell.length_c   1.000
_cell.angle_alpha   90.00
_cell.angle_beta   90.00
_cell.angle_gamma   90.00
#
_symmetry.space_group_name_H-M   'P 1'
#
loop_
_entity.id
_entity.type
_entity.pdbx_description
1 polymer ?
#
loop_
_entity_poly.entity_id
_entity_poly.type
_entity_poly.pdbx_seq_one_letter_code
_entity_poly.pdbx_strand_id
1 'polypeptide(L)'
;MPENINRQKSRRQYGAWDKPGVSLFAVISQEPLNNMLSMMKPLPKGSSDYDKDAYPMIQKSSAAENAVYRAIKFQVEQLALKRRLEMSSKEEERRINNELMRALMEERRAEVVAKSKLVQLQRNVPELRDLQVEVNVAKVALKVRQQMLAEAQARSVHKQAEREEAQAQQQQVELQVLKEKLAADQKAHAYREALMNQIAESTEMRERKQHETKLQERQELINFQKQYALEQQQEADKWAQKRKQLQESLNKTFAQKQAAREAQEMANRVRPQRGILDSYGPTTAAFVAKDMKRRADEMQAREMNSVRLGLQLSKIQHDRSARDELLMDLLEHEYSVKESKRHLEQMLERHAECCANHEKVGKQREEDKYFREQRANIGNDIRRDSTSFGERQHHTYEHRLASMHKKNEQCYHYMEQQAMANEQRRNADAEAARNIAATWAQLQEAQDAAVGKERLRVLRSQPQEVLNAMRPYIFTANKQKVLNLETSKHI
;
A
#
# COMPACT_ATOMS: atom_id res chain seq x y z
N MET A 1 -9.44 65.18 -31.79
CA MET A 1 -8.89 65.75 -30.55
C MET A 1 -8.18 64.64 -29.79
N PRO A 2 -6.85 64.55 -29.85
CA PRO A 2 -6.08 63.51 -29.17
C PRO A 2 -5.60 63.96 -27.78
N GLU A 3 -5.45 62.94 -26.93
CA GLU A 3 -4.48 62.80 -25.84
C GLU A 3 -4.52 63.78 -24.64
N ASN A 4 -4.99 63.26 -23.49
CA ASN A 4 -4.10 63.18 -22.34
C ASN A 4 -4.53 62.13 -21.31
N ILE A 5 -3.59 61.26 -21.01
CA ILE A 5 -3.67 60.08 -20.15
C ILE A 5 -3.24 60.45 -18.73
N ASN A 6 -4.01 59.96 -17.75
CA ASN A 6 -3.63 59.60 -16.38
C ASN A 6 -2.36 60.20 -15.77
N ARG A 7 -2.54 60.94 -14.66
CA ARG A 7 -1.83 60.69 -13.39
C ARG A 7 -2.44 61.53 -12.27
N GLN A 8 -3.27 60.91 -11.43
CA GLN A 8 -3.34 61.19 -9.98
C GLN A 8 -4.30 60.19 -9.33
N LYS A 9 -3.80 59.00 -9.01
CA LYS A 9 -4.44 58.15 -8.00
C LYS A 9 -4.06 58.70 -6.63
N SER A 10 -5.00 59.41 -6.01
CA SER A 10 -4.98 59.79 -4.60
C SER A 10 -4.82 58.54 -3.72
N ARG A 11 -3.65 58.41 -3.08
CA ARG A 11 -3.42 57.39 -2.04
C ARG A 11 -4.11 57.86 -0.76
N ARG A 12 -5.26 57.28 -0.44
CA ARG A 12 -5.82 57.29 0.93
C ARG A 12 -4.89 56.45 1.81
N GLN A 13 -4.19 57.06 2.76
CA GLN A 13 -3.53 56.37 3.87
C GLN A 13 -4.49 56.32 5.05
N TYR A 14 -4.91 55.11 5.41
CA TYR A 14 -5.57 54.82 6.68
C TYR A 14 -4.55 54.20 7.64
N GLY A 15 -4.56 54.69 8.88
CA GLY A 15 -4.43 53.86 10.09
C GLY A 15 -3.06 53.26 10.41
N ALA A 16 -2.43 53.80 11.45
CA ALA A 16 -1.24 53.29 12.12
C ALA A 16 -1.53 52.04 13.01
N TRP A 17 -2.22 51.02 12.51
CA TRP A 17 -2.68 49.89 13.33
C TRP A 17 -2.32 48.48 12.83
N ASP A 18 -1.37 48.31 11.89
CA ASP A 18 -0.95 46.97 11.42
C ASP A 18 0.58 46.78 11.41
N LYS A 19 1.24 47.02 12.55
CA LYS A 19 2.60 46.50 12.80
C LYS A 19 2.73 46.00 14.25
N PRO A 20 2.76 44.68 14.50
CA PRO A 20 3.09 44.15 15.82
C PRO A 20 4.59 44.32 16.04
N GLY A 21 4.99 45.27 16.89
CA GLY A 21 6.41 45.44 17.24
C GLY A 21 6.82 46.78 17.86
N VAL A 22 5.94 47.78 17.97
CA VAL A 22 6.30 49.04 18.63
C VAL A 22 5.86 49.00 20.08
N SER A 23 6.78 48.58 20.94
CA SER A 23 6.68 48.70 22.39
C SER A 23 6.54 50.17 22.82
N LEU A 24 5.60 50.41 23.75
CA LEU A 24 5.26 51.69 24.39
C LEU A 24 6.36 52.30 25.28
N PHE A 25 7.59 51.75 25.26
CA PHE A 25 8.73 52.23 26.05
C PHE A 25 9.94 52.64 25.20
N ALA A 26 9.71 53.23 24.03
CA ALA A 26 10.76 53.89 23.27
C ALA A 26 10.93 55.34 23.76
N VAL A 27 12.01 55.53 24.53
CA VAL A 27 12.71 56.78 24.85
C VAL A 27 12.31 57.94 23.94
N ILE A 28 11.81 59.02 24.57
CA ILE A 28 11.59 60.34 23.99
C ILE A 28 12.80 60.68 23.12
N SER A 29 12.61 60.70 21.80
CA SER A 29 13.60 61.22 20.87
C SER A 29 13.79 62.69 21.21
N GLN A 30 14.90 63.04 21.86
CA GLN A 30 15.43 64.39 21.79
C GLN A 30 15.57 64.69 20.30
N GLU A 31 14.78 65.65 19.81
CA GLU A 31 14.94 66.16 18.46
C GLU A 31 16.41 66.58 18.28
N PRO A 32 17.08 66.18 17.20
CA PRO A 32 18.40 66.72 16.92
C PRO A 32 18.22 68.23 16.73
N LEU A 33 18.80 69.03 17.61
CA LEU A 33 18.88 70.48 17.44
C LEU A 33 19.34 70.76 16.01
N ASN A 34 18.45 71.31 15.18
CA ASN A 34 18.78 71.71 13.82
C ASN A 34 20.04 72.57 13.88
N ASN A 35 21.01 72.22 13.04
CA ASN A 35 22.31 72.86 12.94
C ASN A 35 22.13 74.40 12.94
N MET A 36 22.39 75.08 14.06
CA MET A 36 22.12 76.53 14.21
C MET A 36 22.91 77.40 13.23
N LEU A 37 23.88 76.82 12.53
CA LEU A 37 24.58 77.39 11.38
C LEU A 37 23.68 77.61 10.15
N SER A 38 22.56 76.88 9.98
CA SER A 38 21.62 77.11 8.86
C SER A 38 20.68 78.30 9.11
N MET A 39 20.56 78.75 10.36
CA MET A 39 19.76 79.92 10.77
C MET A 39 20.56 81.22 10.70
N MET A 40 21.89 81.14 10.56
CA MET A 40 22.72 82.31 10.30
C MET A 40 22.61 82.69 8.83
N LYS A 41 22.13 83.90 8.54
CA LYS A 41 22.08 84.44 7.18
C LYS A 41 23.48 84.32 6.55
N PRO A 42 23.61 83.76 5.34
CA PRO A 42 24.89 83.77 4.64
C PRO A 42 25.28 85.23 4.39
N LEU A 43 26.51 85.60 4.77
CA LEU A 43 27.08 86.89 4.44
C LEU A 43 27.07 87.07 2.90
N PRO A 44 26.82 88.29 2.40
CA PRO A 44 26.76 88.53 0.96
C PRO A 44 28.06 88.08 0.31
N LYS A 45 27.96 87.24 -0.73
CA LYS A 45 29.08 86.87 -1.58
C LYS A 45 29.58 88.14 -2.28
N GLY A 46 30.60 88.80 -1.73
CA GLY A 46 31.13 90.03 -2.31
C GLY A 46 32.11 90.87 -1.50
N SER A 47 32.60 90.46 -0.32
CA SER A 47 33.72 91.17 0.33
C SER A 47 34.98 90.30 0.29
N SER A 48 35.95 90.72 -0.50
CA SER A 48 37.27 90.11 -0.59
C SER A 48 38.00 90.11 0.75
N ASP A 49 38.81 89.08 1.00
CA ASP A 49 39.78 88.96 2.11
C ASP A 49 40.93 90.01 2.07
N TYR A 50 40.70 91.19 1.47
CA TYR A 50 41.66 92.30 1.37
C TYR A 50 41.25 93.57 2.14
N ASP A 51 40.10 93.58 2.84
CA ASP A 51 39.75 94.67 3.75
C ASP A 51 40.49 94.53 5.09
N LYS A 52 41.61 95.24 5.23
CA LYS A 52 42.41 95.32 6.47
C LYS A 52 41.72 96.04 7.63
N ASP A 53 40.50 96.54 7.43
CA ASP A 53 39.79 97.38 8.40
C ASP A 53 38.53 96.72 8.98
N ALA A 54 38.23 95.45 8.67
CA ALA A 54 37.01 94.77 9.11
C ALA A 54 37.12 93.98 10.44
N TYR A 55 38.22 94.07 11.18
CA TYR A 55 38.37 93.45 12.50
C TYR A 55 38.72 94.48 13.59
N PRO A 56 37.72 95.07 14.27
CA PRO A 56 37.94 95.72 15.54
C PRO A 56 37.95 94.65 16.64
N MET A 57 39.02 94.62 17.44
CA MET A 57 39.27 93.68 18.55
C MET A 57 39.91 92.33 18.19
N ILE A 58 41.21 92.36 17.86
CA ILE A 58 42.20 91.62 18.67
C ILE A 58 43.43 92.53 18.78
N GLN A 59 43.45 93.39 19.79
CA GLN A 59 44.67 94.07 20.18
C GLN A 59 45.72 93.00 20.52
N LYS A 60 46.90 93.15 19.93
CA LYS A 60 48.03 92.24 20.08
C LYS A 60 48.50 92.24 21.55
N SER A 61 48.07 91.26 22.35
CA SER A 61 48.78 90.85 23.55
C SER A 61 49.67 89.65 23.20
N SER A 62 50.98 89.83 23.38
CA SER A 62 52.06 88.83 23.39
C SER A 62 52.08 87.70 22.32
N ALA A 63 53.18 87.60 21.57
CA ALA A 63 53.45 86.47 20.67
C ALA A 63 53.34 85.09 21.35
N ALA A 64 53.55 85.02 22.67
CA ALA A 64 53.43 83.80 23.45
C ALA A 64 51.96 83.32 23.57
N GLU A 65 51.00 84.22 23.79
CA GLU A 65 49.58 83.87 23.89
C GLU A 65 49.02 83.40 22.54
N ASN A 66 49.47 84.03 21.45
CA ASN A 66 49.11 83.61 20.09
C ASN A 66 49.67 82.22 19.75
N ALA A 67 50.87 81.88 20.22
CA ALA A 67 51.44 80.53 20.05
C ALA A 67 50.64 79.48 20.85
N VAL A 68 50.29 79.78 22.10
CA VAL A 68 49.47 78.89 22.95
C VAL A 68 48.07 78.69 22.35
N TYR A 69 47.42 79.77 21.90
CA TYR A 69 46.11 79.69 21.25
C TYR A 69 46.15 78.85 19.97
N ARG A 70 47.17 79.03 19.12
CA ARG A 70 47.36 78.20 17.91
C ARG A 70 47.60 76.74 18.25
N ALA A 71 48.39 76.44 19.28
CA ALA A 71 48.65 75.08 19.71
C ALA A 71 47.40 74.40 20.27
N ILE A 72 46.63 75.09 21.12
CA ILE A 72 45.37 74.59 21.66
C ILE A 72 44.33 74.40 20.54
N LYS A 73 44.19 75.38 19.64
CA LYS A 73 43.31 75.28 18.47
C LYS A 73 43.66 74.06 17.63
N PHE A 74 44.95 73.87 17.32
CA PHE A 74 45.41 72.70 16.56
C PHE A 74 45.14 71.39 17.31
N GLN A 75 45.35 71.33 18.61
CA GLN A 75 45.05 70.13 19.42
C GLN A 75 43.55 69.81 19.45
N VAL A 76 42.70 70.82 19.59
CA VAL A 76 41.24 70.66 19.54
C VAL A 76 40.78 70.22 18.16
N GLU A 77 41.33 70.80 17.08
CA GLU A 77 41.06 70.39 15.70
C GLU A 77 41.51 68.94 15.46
N GLN A 78 42.67 68.53 15.98
CA GLN A 78 43.16 67.15 15.89
C GLN A 78 42.29 66.16 16.68
N LEU A 79 41.84 66.53 17.89
CA LEU A 79 40.92 65.70 18.68
C LEU A 79 39.54 65.59 18.03
N ALA A 80 39.03 66.68 17.45
CA ALA A 80 37.77 66.69 16.71
C ALA A 80 37.86 65.86 15.43
N LEU A 81 38.98 65.94 14.68
CA LEU A 81 39.23 65.12 13.50
C LEU A 81 39.36 63.64 13.87
N LYS A 82 40.12 63.28 14.92
CA LYS A 82 40.21 61.90 15.42
C LYS A 82 38.84 61.36 15.83
N ARG A 83 38.07 62.12 16.60
CA ARG A 83 36.73 61.74 17.03
C ARG A 83 35.77 61.61 15.84
N ARG A 84 35.88 62.46 14.82
CA ARG A 84 35.08 62.37 13.58
C ARG A 84 35.45 61.14 12.75
N LEU A 85 36.73 60.81 12.63
CA LEU A 85 37.21 59.62 11.93
C LEU A 85 36.76 58.33 12.63
N GLU A 86 36.86 58.27 13.96
CA GLU A 86 36.42 57.11 14.76
C GLU A 86 34.89 56.95 14.81
N MET A 87 34.13 58.05 14.85
CA MET A 87 32.67 58.01 14.78
C MET A 87 32.18 57.60 13.38
N SER A 88 32.86 58.03 12.31
CA SER A 88 32.55 57.63 10.92
C SER A 88 32.68 56.12 10.75
N SER A 89 33.75 55.49 11.24
CA SER A 89 33.95 54.05 11.08
C SER A 89 32.91 53.23 11.84
N LYS A 90 32.58 53.61 13.08
CA LYS A 90 31.55 52.92 13.89
C LYS A 90 30.14 53.10 13.30
N GLU A 91 29.84 54.24 12.70
CA GLU A 91 28.57 54.47 12.02
C GLU A 91 28.50 53.71 10.68
N GLU A 92 29.60 53.64 9.93
CA GLU A 92 29.73 52.84 8.71
C GLU A 92 29.58 51.34 8.99
N GLU A 93 30.26 50.81 10.01
CA GLU A 93 30.10 49.42 10.46
C GLU A 93 28.65 49.10 10.86
N ARG A 94 27.98 50.02 11.57
CA ARG A 94 26.57 49.87 11.92
C ARG A 94 25.67 49.89 10.68
N ARG A 95 25.96 50.73 9.68
CA ARG A 95 25.21 50.76 8.40
C ARG A 95 25.39 49.44 7.64
N ILE A 96 26.63 48.97 7.50
CA ILE A 96 26.95 47.69 6.85
C ILE A 96 26.28 46.53 7.58
N ASN A 97 26.36 46.46 8.91
CA ASN A 97 25.71 45.40 9.69
C ASN A 97 24.18 45.45 9.56
N ASN A 98 23.57 46.64 9.50
CA ASN A 98 22.13 46.77 9.29
C ASN A 98 21.71 46.36 7.88
N GLU A 99 22.50 46.68 6.86
CA GLU A 99 22.28 46.24 5.47
C GLU A 99 22.43 44.72 5.36
N LEU A 100 23.45 44.14 5.97
CA LEU A 100 23.66 42.70 6.02
C LEU A 100 22.52 41.99 6.77
N MET A 101 22.05 42.53 7.90
CA MET A 101 20.89 42.00 8.60
C MET A 101 19.60 42.11 7.78
N ARG A 102 19.42 43.19 6.99
CA ARG A 102 18.29 43.30 6.07
C ARG A 102 18.36 42.26 4.96
N ALA A 103 19.53 42.09 4.34
CA ALA A 103 19.74 41.06 3.31
C ALA A 103 19.47 39.65 3.88
N LEU A 104 20.00 39.32 5.07
CA LEU A 104 19.72 38.04 5.74
C LEU A 104 18.23 37.85 6.06
N MET A 105 17.53 38.90 6.49
CA MET A 105 16.10 38.87 6.75
C MET A 105 15.30 38.65 5.45
N GLU A 106 15.71 39.27 4.35
CA GLU A 106 15.11 39.10 3.02
C GLU A 106 15.31 37.68 2.50
N GLU A 107 16.52 37.13 2.60
CA GLU A 107 16.81 35.74 2.24
C GLU A 107 16.01 34.76 3.09
N ARG A 108 16.00 34.94 4.42
CA ARG A 108 15.21 34.09 5.31
C ARG A 108 13.71 34.17 5.00
N ARG A 109 13.20 35.37 4.67
CA ARG A 109 11.81 35.55 4.23
C ARG A 109 11.56 34.83 2.91
N ALA A 110 12.48 34.94 1.95
CA ALA A 110 12.38 34.24 0.67
C ALA A 110 12.37 32.72 0.87
N GLU A 111 13.18 32.17 1.77
CA GLU A 111 13.18 30.75 2.13
C GLU A 111 11.85 30.31 2.76
N VAL A 112 11.32 31.10 3.70
CA VAL A 112 10.03 30.80 4.35
C VAL A 112 8.90 30.80 3.32
N VAL A 113 8.90 31.78 2.41
CA VAL A 113 7.94 31.86 1.31
C VAL A 113 8.11 30.69 0.34
N ALA A 114 9.35 30.28 0.03
CA ALA A 114 9.60 29.11 -0.79
C ALA A 114 9.03 27.87 -0.11
N LYS A 115 9.38 27.60 1.16
CA LYS A 115 8.89 26.45 1.93
C LYS A 115 7.35 26.44 2.01
N SER A 116 6.71 27.58 2.25
CA SER A 116 5.25 27.65 2.32
C SER A 116 4.59 27.33 0.97
N LYS A 117 5.15 27.82 -0.14
CA LYS A 117 4.70 27.45 -1.49
C LYS A 117 4.80 25.95 -1.73
N LEU A 118 5.86 25.28 -1.27
CA LEU A 118 5.99 23.83 -1.42
C LEU A 118 4.94 23.07 -0.64
N VAL A 119 4.67 23.48 0.61
CA VAL A 119 3.60 22.90 1.42
C VAL A 119 2.24 23.10 0.76
N GLN A 120 2.01 24.27 0.16
CA GLN A 120 0.78 24.53 -0.61
C GLN A 120 0.69 23.61 -1.84
N LEU A 121 1.78 23.41 -2.59
CA LEU A 121 1.81 22.48 -3.73
C LEU A 121 1.47 21.06 -3.27
N GLN A 122 2.10 20.56 -2.20
CA GLN A 122 1.84 19.23 -1.66
C GLN A 122 0.39 19.05 -1.20
N ARG A 123 -0.26 20.12 -0.70
CA ARG A 123 -1.65 20.08 -0.24
C ARG A 123 -2.66 20.23 -1.36
N ASN A 124 -2.38 21.08 -2.35
CA ASN A 124 -3.37 21.48 -3.36
C ASN A 124 -3.30 20.60 -4.61
N VAL A 125 -2.12 20.08 -4.97
CA VAL A 125 -1.92 19.28 -6.17
C VAL A 125 -2.25 17.81 -5.89
N PRO A 126 -3.25 17.21 -6.58
CA PRO A 126 -3.66 15.82 -6.36
C PRO A 126 -2.51 14.83 -6.52
N GLU A 127 -1.70 14.96 -7.58
CA GLU A 127 -0.60 14.02 -7.83
C GLU A 127 0.43 13.95 -6.70
N LEU A 128 0.69 15.07 -6.02
CA LEU A 128 1.63 15.11 -4.90
C LEU A 128 1.00 14.53 -3.63
N ARG A 129 -0.31 14.71 -3.43
CA ARG A 129 -1.05 14.06 -2.34
C ARG A 129 -1.07 12.54 -2.52
N ASP A 130 -1.39 12.07 -3.71
CA ASP A 130 -1.45 10.64 -4.03
C ASP A 130 -0.07 10.00 -3.85
N LEU A 131 0.99 10.69 -4.29
CA LEU A 131 2.36 10.26 -4.02
C LEU A 131 2.65 10.14 -2.53
N GLN A 132 2.21 11.10 -1.71
CA GLN A 132 2.41 11.06 -0.26
C GLN A 132 1.67 9.89 0.39
N VAL A 133 0.46 9.58 -0.09
CA VAL A 133 -0.31 8.40 0.35
C VAL A 133 0.46 7.13 -0.01
N GLU A 134 0.95 7.00 -1.24
CA GLU A 134 1.71 5.82 -1.68
C GLU A 134 3.02 5.64 -0.90
N VAL A 135 3.73 6.73 -0.59
CA VAL A 135 4.91 6.68 0.30
C VAL A 135 4.52 6.16 1.69
N ASN A 136 3.38 6.59 2.24
CA ASN A 136 2.91 6.12 3.54
C ASN A 136 2.51 4.63 3.49
N VAL A 137 1.83 4.20 2.42
CA VAL A 137 1.47 2.80 2.19
C VAL A 137 2.73 1.94 2.11
N ALA A 138 3.74 2.35 1.35
CA ALA A 138 5.01 1.63 1.25
C ALA A 138 5.74 1.53 2.59
N LYS A 139 5.75 2.61 3.40
CA LYS A 139 6.32 2.58 4.77
C LYS A 139 5.60 1.59 5.68
N VAL A 140 4.27 1.57 5.63
CA VAL A 140 3.46 0.64 6.42
C VAL A 140 3.70 -0.79 5.96
N ALA A 141 3.67 -1.04 4.65
CA ALA A 141 3.93 -2.36 4.08
C ALA A 141 5.33 -2.89 4.46
N LEU A 142 6.35 -2.03 4.41
CA LEU A 142 7.71 -2.38 4.82
C LEU A 142 7.76 -2.72 6.31
N LYS A 143 7.13 -1.90 7.17
CA LYS A 143 7.06 -2.16 8.62
C LYS A 143 6.36 -3.49 8.92
N VAL A 144 5.24 -3.78 8.25
CA VAL A 144 4.52 -5.05 8.39
C VAL A 144 5.39 -6.22 7.92
N ARG A 145 6.09 -6.09 6.79
CA ARG A 145 7.01 -7.12 6.30
C ARG A 145 8.15 -7.39 7.29
N GLN A 146 8.76 -6.35 7.86
CA GLN A 146 9.78 -6.49 8.89
C GLN A 146 9.23 -7.19 10.14
N GLN A 147 8.02 -6.85 10.58
CA GLN A 147 7.35 -7.52 11.70
C GLN A 147 7.09 -9.00 11.40
N MET A 148 6.57 -9.33 10.21
CA MET A 148 6.35 -10.72 9.80
C MET A 148 7.65 -11.54 9.78
N LEU A 149 8.75 -10.95 9.30
CA LEU A 149 10.07 -11.61 9.31
C LEU A 149 10.57 -11.81 10.74
N ALA A 150 10.43 -10.81 11.62
CA ALA A 150 10.79 -10.93 13.04
C ALA A 150 9.94 -11.99 13.75
N GLU A 151 8.64 -12.05 13.49
CA GLU A 151 7.75 -13.09 14.02
C GLU A 151 8.12 -14.49 13.50
N ALA A 152 8.48 -14.61 12.22
CA ALA A 152 8.92 -15.88 11.66
C ALA A 152 10.22 -16.36 12.33
N GLN A 153 11.18 -15.45 12.58
CA GLN A 153 12.40 -15.73 13.32
C GLN A 153 12.08 -16.15 14.76
N ALA A 154 11.25 -15.40 15.48
CA ALA A 154 10.84 -15.74 16.84
C ALA A 154 10.14 -17.11 16.91
N ARG A 155 9.24 -17.41 15.98
CA ARG A 155 8.58 -18.73 15.87
C ARG A 155 9.59 -19.85 15.60
N SER A 156 10.62 -19.60 14.79
CA SER A 156 11.66 -20.59 14.52
C SER A 156 12.50 -20.90 15.77
N VAL A 157 12.83 -19.87 16.56
CA VAL A 157 13.54 -20.00 17.84
C VAL A 157 12.67 -20.75 18.86
N HIS A 158 11.39 -20.40 19.00
CA HIS A 158 10.47 -21.12 19.88
C HIS A 158 10.34 -22.60 19.52
N LYS A 159 10.20 -22.92 18.23
CA LYS A 159 10.14 -24.33 17.78
C LYS A 159 11.44 -25.08 18.05
N GLN A 160 12.59 -24.43 18.01
CA GLN A 160 13.86 -25.05 18.38
C GLN A 160 13.90 -25.33 19.89
N ALA A 161 13.52 -24.35 20.72
CA ALA A 161 13.44 -24.53 22.17
C ALA A 161 12.45 -25.65 22.57
N GLU A 162 11.24 -25.70 21.98
CA GLU A 162 10.27 -26.77 22.23
C GLU A 162 10.83 -28.16 21.86
N ARG A 163 11.62 -28.26 20.79
CA ARG A 163 12.29 -29.52 20.41
C ARG A 163 13.35 -29.92 21.41
N GLU A 164 14.15 -28.98 21.90
CA GLU A 164 15.17 -29.24 22.93
C GLU A 164 14.53 -29.68 24.25
N GLU A 165 13.45 -29.01 24.68
CA GLU A 165 12.67 -29.41 25.86
C GLU A 165 12.07 -30.81 25.69
N ALA A 166 11.48 -31.12 24.54
CA ALA A 166 10.94 -32.45 24.25
C ALA A 166 12.03 -33.54 24.26
N GLN A 167 13.22 -33.25 23.70
CA GLN A 167 14.35 -34.18 23.76
C GLN A 167 14.84 -34.40 25.19
N ALA A 168 14.91 -33.35 26.01
CA ALA A 168 15.28 -33.47 27.41
C ALA A 168 14.25 -34.30 28.21
N GLN A 169 12.96 -34.12 27.96
CA GLN A 169 11.89 -34.93 28.57
C GLN A 169 11.98 -36.40 28.14
N GLN A 170 12.25 -36.68 26.86
CA GLN A 170 12.46 -38.06 26.37
C GLN A 170 13.64 -38.73 27.07
N GLN A 171 14.77 -38.05 27.19
CA GLN A 171 15.94 -38.56 27.92
C GLN A 171 15.63 -38.83 29.41
N GLN A 172 14.84 -37.96 30.06
CA GLN A 172 14.42 -38.20 31.45
C GLN A 172 13.52 -39.43 31.58
N VAL A 173 12.58 -39.63 30.66
CA VAL A 173 11.71 -40.83 30.64
C VAL A 173 12.54 -42.10 30.40
N GLU A 174 13.47 -42.08 29.44
CA GLU A 174 14.38 -43.21 29.20
C GLU A 174 15.19 -43.58 30.44
N LEU A 175 15.73 -42.58 31.16
CA LEU A 175 16.44 -42.79 32.41
C LEU A 175 15.54 -43.35 33.51
N GLN A 176 14.28 -42.92 33.61
CA GLN A 176 13.31 -43.48 34.56
C GLN A 176 13.00 -44.94 34.24
N VAL A 177 12.74 -45.27 32.97
CA VAL A 177 12.49 -46.65 32.53
C VAL A 177 13.69 -47.55 32.80
N LEU A 178 14.92 -47.07 32.59
CA LEU A 178 16.12 -47.84 32.92
C LEU A 178 16.24 -48.08 34.44
N LYS A 179 15.93 -47.09 35.28
CA LYS A 179 15.91 -47.26 36.74
C LYS A 179 14.84 -48.26 37.19
N GLU A 180 13.65 -48.22 36.60
CA GLU A 180 12.58 -49.17 36.90
C GLU A 180 12.95 -50.59 36.49
N LYS A 181 13.58 -50.77 35.33
CA LYS A 181 14.11 -52.07 34.89
C LYS A 181 15.16 -52.61 35.86
N LEU A 182 16.13 -51.79 36.26
CA LEU A 182 17.15 -52.17 37.24
C LEU A 182 16.52 -52.56 38.59
N ALA A 183 15.52 -51.81 39.05
CA ALA A 183 14.81 -52.13 40.29
C ALA A 183 14.02 -53.45 40.17
N ALA A 184 13.40 -53.71 39.02
CA ALA A 184 12.71 -54.98 38.76
C ALA A 184 13.70 -56.15 38.71
N ASP A 185 14.85 -55.99 38.07
CA ASP A 185 15.91 -57.01 38.01
C ASP A 185 16.49 -57.31 39.40
N GLN A 186 16.73 -56.27 40.22
CA GLN A 186 17.17 -56.44 41.61
C GLN A 186 16.12 -57.18 42.46
N LYS A 187 14.83 -56.84 42.32
CA LYS A 187 13.75 -57.58 42.99
C LYS A 187 13.71 -59.04 42.54
N ALA A 188 13.79 -59.29 41.23
CA ALA A 188 13.80 -60.64 40.69
C ALA A 188 15.02 -61.44 41.20
N HIS A 189 16.19 -60.81 41.30
CA HIS A 189 17.38 -61.43 41.88
C HIS A 189 17.17 -61.81 43.35
N ALA A 190 16.67 -60.88 44.17
CA ALA A 190 16.37 -61.14 45.58
C ALA A 190 15.34 -62.26 45.76
N TYR A 191 14.31 -62.31 44.91
CA TYR A 191 13.34 -63.41 44.91
C TYR A 191 13.98 -64.76 44.55
N ARG A 192 14.89 -64.81 43.58
CA ARG A 192 15.63 -66.05 43.23
C ARG A 192 16.52 -66.50 44.38
N GLU A 193 17.25 -65.60 45.02
CA GLU A 193 18.08 -65.92 46.19
C GLU A 193 17.23 -66.46 47.34
N ALA A 194 16.09 -65.82 47.63
CA ALA A 194 15.16 -66.30 48.65
C ALA A 194 14.61 -67.70 48.34
N LEU A 195 14.26 -67.99 47.07
CA LEU A 195 13.83 -69.31 46.64
C LEU A 195 14.94 -70.35 46.77
N MET A 196 16.18 -70.01 46.39
CA MET A 196 17.33 -70.91 46.53
C MET A 196 17.61 -71.21 48.00
N ASN A 197 17.50 -70.22 48.89
CA ASN A 197 17.62 -70.42 50.33
C ASN A 197 16.49 -71.31 50.88
N GLN A 198 15.25 -71.10 50.48
CA GLN A 198 14.13 -71.98 50.87
C GLN A 198 14.32 -73.42 50.39
N ILE A 199 14.83 -73.61 49.17
CA ILE A 199 15.17 -74.94 48.65
C ILE A 199 16.27 -75.55 49.51
N ALA A 200 17.34 -74.82 49.80
CA ALA A 200 18.46 -75.29 50.62
C ALA A 200 18.01 -75.69 52.04
N GLU A 201 17.22 -74.84 52.70
CA GLU A 201 16.61 -75.13 54.01
C GLU A 201 15.71 -76.38 53.94
N SER A 202 14.89 -76.51 52.88
CA SER A 202 14.02 -77.68 52.70
C SER A 202 14.81 -78.97 52.47
N THR A 203 15.93 -78.90 51.74
CA THR A 203 16.82 -80.04 51.52
C THR A 203 17.53 -80.45 52.79
N GLU A 204 18.05 -79.49 53.56
CA GLU A 204 18.71 -79.76 54.83
C GLU A 204 17.73 -80.39 55.85
N MET A 205 16.51 -79.85 55.93
CA MET A 205 15.46 -80.42 56.79
C MET A 205 15.04 -81.83 56.34
N ARG A 206 14.99 -82.09 55.03
CA ARG A 206 14.71 -83.43 54.50
C ARG A 206 15.83 -84.40 54.81
N GLU A 207 17.08 -84.00 54.66
CA GLU A 207 18.26 -84.82 54.98
C GLU A 207 18.33 -85.15 56.47
N ARG A 208 18.09 -84.18 57.35
CA ARG A 208 17.98 -84.40 58.80
C ARG A 208 16.87 -85.40 59.14
N LYS A 209 15.66 -85.21 58.58
CA LYS A 209 14.55 -86.15 58.77
C LYS A 209 14.89 -87.56 58.25
N GLN A 210 15.48 -87.68 57.07
CA GLN A 210 15.91 -88.98 56.52
C GLN A 210 16.99 -89.64 57.38
N HIS A 211 17.89 -88.86 57.99
CA HIS A 211 18.90 -89.38 58.90
C HIS A 211 18.27 -89.87 60.21
N GLU A 212 17.35 -89.10 60.79
CA GLU A 212 16.59 -89.47 61.98
C GLU A 212 15.75 -90.74 61.74
N THR A 213 15.01 -90.82 60.63
CA THR A 213 14.23 -92.02 60.29
C THR A 213 15.14 -93.23 60.09
N LYS A 214 16.27 -93.10 59.39
CA LYS A 214 17.24 -94.20 59.25
C LYS A 214 17.81 -94.67 60.57
N LEU A 215 18.04 -93.78 61.54
CA LEU A 215 18.48 -94.15 62.88
C LEU A 215 17.38 -94.87 63.66
N GLN A 216 16.14 -94.40 63.57
CA GLN A 216 14.97 -95.05 64.17
C GLN A 216 14.75 -96.44 63.56
N GLU A 217 14.74 -96.56 62.23
CA GLU A 217 14.64 -97.83 61.50
C GLU A 217 15.77 -98.81 61.88
N ARG A 218 17.00 -98.32 62.09
CA ARG A 218 18.11 -99.17 62.57
C ARG A 218 17.87 -99.67 64.00
N GLN A 219 17.37 -98.83 64.90
CA GLN A 219 17.03 -99.24 66.26
C GLN A 219 15.85 -100.22 66.29
N GLU A 220 14.83 -99.97 65.48
CA GLU A 220 13.69 -100.86 65.28
C GLU A 220 14.13 -102.20 64.71
N LEU A 221 15.00 -102.23 63.70
CA LEU A 221 15.57 -103.46 63.15
C LEU A 221 16.38 -104.26 64.19
N ILE A 222 17.16 -103.59 65.03
CA ILE A 222 17.88 -104.27 66.13
C ILE A 222 16.90 -104.86 67.15
N ASN A 223 15.83 -104.14 67.47
CA ASN A 223 14.78 -104.61 68.39
C ASN A 223 13.99 -105.77 67.78
N PHE A 224 13.63 -105.68 66.50
CA PHE A 224 13.00 -106.75 65.73
C PHE A 224 13.91 -107.96 65.61
N GLN A 225 15.22 -107.82 65.39
CA GLN A 225 16.16 -108.94 65.37
C GLN A 225 16.23 -109.66 66.72
N LYS A 226 16.22 -108.90 67.84
CA LYS A 226 16.17 -109.47 69.19
C LYS A 226 14.85 -110.21 69.45
N GLN A 227 13.72 -109.62 69.05
CA GLN A 227 12.40 -110.25 69.16
C GLN A 227 12.31 -111.48 68.27
N TYR A 228 12.78 -111.40 67.02
CA TYR A 228 12.81 -112.50 66.06
C TYR A 228 13.73 -113.64 66.52
N ALA A 229 14.86 -113.37 67.17
CA ALA A 229 15.71 -114.42 67.74
C ALA A 229 15.01 -115.16 68.90
N LEU A 230 14.29 -114.42 69.76
CA LEU A 230 13.45 -114.99 70.81
C LEU A 230 12.27 -115.80 70.24
N GLU A 231 11.62 -115.26 69.21
CA GLU A 231 10.52 -115.92 68.49
C GLU A 231 11.01 -117.15 67.73
N GLN A 232 12.17 -117.12 67.07
CA GLN A 232 12.75 -118.29 66.40
C GLN A 232 13.07 -119.42 67.39
N GLN A 233 13.54 -119.10 68.61
CA GLN A 233 13.71 -120.12 69.64
C GLN A 233 12.35 -120.75 70.02
N GLN A 234 11.32 -119.93 70.24
CA GLN A 234 9.98 -120.41 70.56
C GLN A 234 9.28 -121.10 69.37
N GLU A 235 9.58 -120.69 68.14
CA GLU A 235 9.05 -121.26 66.92
C GLU A 235 9.76 -122.55 66.57
N ALA A 236 11.08 -122.71 66.79
CA ALA A 236 11.76 -124.00 66.64
C ALA A 236 11.10 -125.08 67.52
N ASP A 237 10.74 -124.71 68.76
CA ASP A 237 10.01 -125.58 69.67
C ASP A 237 8.60 -125.90 69.16
N LYS A 238 7.90 -124.91 68.58
CA LYS A 238 6.56 -125.08 67.99
C LYS A 238 6.57 -125.80 66.62
N TRP A 239 7.62 -125.66 65.80
CA TRP A 239 7.79 -126.29 64.49
C TRP A 239 8.17 -127.77 64.65
N ALA A 240 8.91 -128.13 65.70
CA ALA A 240 9.09 -129.53 66.08
C ALA A 240 7.73 -130.21 66.39
N GLN A 241 6.80 -129.48 66.99
CA GLN A 241 5.44 -129.96 67.31
C GLN A 241 4.51 -129.92 66.07
N LYS A 242 4.58 -128.86 65.25
CA LYS A 242 3.76 -128.70 64.04
C LYS A 242 4.23 -129.53 62.84
N ARG A 243 5.50 -129.91 62.74
CA ARG A 243 5.98 -130.82 61.67
C ARG A 243 5.30 -132.18 61.72
N LYS A 244 4.93 -132.64 62.92
CA LYS A 244 4.09 -133.84 63.11
C LYS A 244 2.65 -133.65 62.62
N GLN A 245 2.11 -132.43 62.75
CA GLN A 245 0.70 -132.12 62.41
C GLN A 245 0.50 -131.66 60.95
N LEU A 246 1.48 -130.97 60.35
CA LEU A 246 1.40 -130.41 58.99
C LEU A 246 1.66 -131.44 57.88
N GLN A 247 2.32 -132.56 58.18
CA GLN A 247 2.39 -133.70 57.26
C GLN A 247 1.00 -134.32 57.01
N GLU A 248 0.06 -134.14 57.95
CA GLU A 248 -1.31 -134.65 57.86
C GLU A 248 -2.27 -133.67 57.13
N SER A 249 -1.96 -132.37 57.12
CA SER A 249 -2.80 -131.34 56.50
C SER A 249 -2.39 -130.95 55.06
N LEU A 250 -1.13 -131.18 54.66
CA LEU A 250 -0.61 -130.85 53.32
C LEU A 250 -1.30 -131.62 52.17
N ASN A 251 -1.98 -132.72 52.46
CA ASN A 251 -2.80 -133.45 51.49
C ASN A 251 -4.13 -132.73 51.15
N LYS A 252 -4.56 -131.73 51.93
CA LYS A 252 -5.91 -131.14 51.84
C LYS A 252 -5.97 -129.75 51.20
N THR A 253 -4.85 -129.02 51.07
CA THR A 253 -4.85 -127.60 50.67
C THR A 253 -4.33 -127.31 49.25
N PHE A 254 -3.96 -128.33 48.47
CA PHE A 254 -3.55 -128.14 47.06
C PHE A 254 -4.73 -127.82 46.14
N ALA A 255 -5.96 -128.14 46.53
CA ALA A 255 -7.16 -127.99 45.69
C ALA A 255 -7.80 -126.58 45.67
N GLN A 256 -7.42 -125.65 46.57
CA GLN A 256 -8.13 -124.38 46.74
C GLN A 256 -7.44 -123.14 46.15
N LYS A 257 -6.23 -123.27 45.59
CA LYS A 257 -5.45 -122.12 45.07
C LYS A 257 -5.66 -121.80 43.58
N GLN A 258 -6.59 -122.47 42.89
CA GLN A 258 -6.84 -122.25 41.45
C GLN A 258 -7.93 -121.21 41.12
N ALA A 259 -8.69 -120.68 42.09
CA ALA A 259 -9.92 -119.93 41.80
C ALA A 259 -9.89 -118.40 42.03
N ALA A 260 -8.82 -117.82 42.58
CA ALA A 260 -8.80 -116.39 42.93
C ALA A 260 -7.74 -115.58 42.17
N ARG A 261 -7.53 -115.94 40.89
CA ARG A 261 -6.84 -115.11 39.88
C ARG A 261 -7.85 -114.44 38.94
N GLU A 262 -8.97 -114.00 39.49
CA GLU A 262 -9.89 -113.03 38.88
C GLU A 262 -9.36 -111.62 39.17
N ALA A 263 -8.21 -111.37 38.56
CA ALA A 263 -7.66 -110.06 38.36
C ALA A 263 -8.34 -109.45 37.14
N GLN A 264 -9.17 -108.43 37.29
CA GLN A 264 -9.51 -107.46 36.23
C GLN A 264 -10.55 -106.44 36.70
N GLU A 265 -10.18 -105.58 37.65
CA GLU A 265 -10.92 -104.33 37.89
C GLU A 265 -9.95 -103.14 37.89
N MET A 266 -9.57 -102.68 36.70
CA MET A 266 -8.95 -101.36 36.45
C MET A 266 -9.18 -100.95 34.99
N ALA A 267 -10.09 -99.98 34.70
CA ALA A 267 -9.89 -98.88 33.73
C ALA A 267 -11.19 -98.13 33.32
N ASN A 268 -11.33 -96.93 33.92
CA ASN A 268 -11.61 -95.64 33.25
C ASN A 268 -13.04 -95.13 32.97
N ARG A 269 -13.25 -93.92 33.50
CA ARG A 269 -14.44 -93.04 33.45
C ARG A 269 -14.20 -91.87 32.47
N VAL A 270 -15.16 -91.63 31.56
CA VAL A 270 -15.93 -90.36 31.33
C VAL A 270 -15.21 -89.05 30.92
N ARG A 271 -15.48 -88.47 29.71
CA ARG A 271 -16.12 -87.13 29.43
C ARG A 271 -15.99 -86.57 27.97
N PRO A 272 -16.76 -85.51 27.57
CA PRO A 272 -17.45 -85.40 26.27
C PRO A 272 -17.20 -84.11 25.44
N GLN A 273 -18.05 -83.95 24.41
CA GLN A 273 -18.20 -82.99 23.30
C GLN A 273 -18.31 -81.49 23.62
N ARG A 274 -17.75 -80.62 22.75
CA ARG A 274 -18.18 -79.23 22.49
C ARG A 274 -17.58 -78.74 21.14
N GLY A 275 -18.38 -78.69 20.07
CA GLY A 275 -17.84 -78.37 18.74
C GLY A 275 -18.86 -78.02 17.65
N ILE A 276 -19.98 -77.39 17.99
CA ILE A 276 -21.07 -77.09 17.02
C ILE A 276 -21.32 -75.58 16.86
N LEU A 277 -20.63 -74.69 17.61
CA LEU A 277 -20.90 -73.24 17.55
C LEU A 277 -19.95 -72.42 16.66
N ASP A 278 -18.79 -72.97 16.28
CA ASP A 278 -17.74 -72.20 15.56
C ASP A 278 -17.81 -72.31 14.02
N SER A 279 -18.73 -73.09 13.46
CA SER A 279 -18.72 -73.39 12.02
C SER A 279 -19.63 -72.53 11.13
N TYR A 280 -20.42 -71.58 11.68
CA TYR A 280 -21.42 -70.81 10.89
C TYR A 280 -21.26 -69.27 10.87
N GLY A 281 -20.26 -68.69 11.56
CA GLY A 281 -20.00 -67.24 11.57
C GLY A 281 -19.39 -66.64 10.28
N PRO A 282 -18.43 -67.30 9.60
CA PRO A 282 -17.72 -66.69 8.46
C PRO A 282 -18.53 -66.59 7.16
N THR A 283 -19.56 -67.41 7.00
CA THR A 283 -20.33 -67.53 5.74
C THR A 283 -21.41 -66.46 5.61
N THR A 284 -21.93 -65.91 6.71
CA THR A 284 -22.98 -64.88 6.70
C THR A 284 -22.43 -63.45 6.55
N ALA A 285 -21.23 -63.17 7.09
CA ALA A 285 -20.58 -61.86 6.98
C ALA A 285 -20.14 -61.49 5.54
N ALA A 286 -19.76 -62.48 4.73
CA ALA A 286 -19.30 -62.26 3.36
C ALA A 286 -20.40 -61.84 2.37
N PHE A 287 -21.66 -62.27 2.61
CA PHE A 287 -22.79 -61.89 1.76
C PHE A 287 -23.21 -60.44 1.99
N VAL A 288 -23.25 -59.99 3.25
CA VAL A 288 -23.62 -58.60 3.60
C VAL A 288 -22.63 -57.60 3.00
N ALA A 289 -21.33 -57.92 3.01
CA ALA A 289 -20.30 -57.05 2.45
C ALA A 289 -20.38 -56.89 0.91
N LYS A 290 -20.82 -57.94 0.18
CA LYS A 290 -20.98 -57.88 -1.28
C LYS A 290 -22.17 -57.00 -1.70
N ASP A 291 -23.27 -57.08 -0.99
CA ASP A 291 -24.45 -56.26 -1.29
C ASP A 291 -24.22 -54.77 -0.99
N MET A 292 -23.46 -54.45 0.06
CA MET A 292 -23.08 -53.06 0.35
C MET A 292 -22.19 -52.46 -0.73
N LYS A 293 -21.25 -53.23 -1.30
CA LYS A 293 -20.42 -52.77 -2.42
C LYS A 293 -21.23 -52.50 -3.68
N ARG A 294 -22.16 -53.39 -4.05
CA ARG A 294 -23.04 -53.17 -5.22
C ARG A 294 -23.85 -51.88 -5.11
N ARG A 295 -24.40 -51.59 -3.93
CA ARG A 295 -25.14 -50.32 -3.70
C ARG A 295 -24.24 -49.09 -3.80
N ALA A 296 -22.99 -49.17 -3.34
CA ALA A 296 -22.04 -48.08 -3.48
C ALA A 296 -21.69 -47.81 -4.96
N ASP A 297 -21.45 -48.87 -5.74
CA ASP A 297 -21.15 -48.76 -7.17
C ASP A 297 -22.35 -48.19 -7.96
N GLU A 298 -23.58 -48.58 -7.61
CA GLU A 298 -24.81 -48.01 -8.18
C GLU A 298 -24.99 -46.53 -7.86
N MET A 299 -24.65 -46.09 -6.65
CA MET A 299 -24.68 -44.66 -6.29
C MET A 299 -23.66 -43.85 -7.08
N GLN A 300 -22.42 -44.35 -7.19
CA GLN A 300 -21.39 -43.69 -8.00
C GLN A 300 -21.77 -43.59 -9.49
N ALA A 301 -22.39 -44.63 -10.05
CA ALA A 301 -22.88 -44.60 -11.42
C ALA A 301 -24.01 -43.55 -11.62
N ARG A 302 -24.88 -43.37 -10.62
CA ARG A 302 -25.92 -42.33 -10.65
C ARG A 302 -25.34 -40.93 -10.56
N GLU A 303 -24.32 -40.73 -9.71
CA GLU A 303 -23.60 -39.45 -9.59
C GLU A 303 -22.87 -39.08 -10.89
N MET A 304 -22.16 -40.03 -11.50
CA MET A 304 -21.49 -39.78 -12.79
C MET A 304 -22.48 -39.45 -13.90
N ASN A 305 -23.65 -40.10 -13.91
CA ASN A 305 -24.71 -39.80 -14.87
C ASN A 305 -25.36 -38.43 -14.61
N SER A 306 -25.57 -38.04 -13.35
CA SER A 306 -26.14 -36.72 -13.02
C SER A 306 -25.20 -35.59 -13.41
N VAL A 307 -23.89 -35.74 -13.19
CA VAL A 307 -22.87 -34.79 -13.64
C VAL A 307 -22.86 -34.68 -15.16
N ARG A 308 -22.90 -35.80 -15.88
CA ARG A 308 -22.94 -35.81 -17.36
C ARG A 308 -24.19 -35.11 -17.89
N LEU A 309 -25.35 -35.38 -17.31
CA LEU A 309 -26.61 -34.72 -17.69
C LEU A 309 -26.58 -33.23 -17.37
N GLY A 310 -25.99 -32.83 -16.23
CA GLY A 310 -25.79 -31.42 -15.89
C GLY A 310 -24.94 -30.68 -16.92
N LEU A 311 -23.83 -31.28 -17.37
CA LEU A 311 -22.97 -30.72 -18.42
C LEU A 311 -23.68 -30.62 -19.78
N GLN A 312 -24.56 -31.57 -20.10
CA GLN A 312 -25.36 -31.50 -21.34
C GLN A 312 -26.41 -30.39 -21.27
N LEU A 313 -27.08 -30.23 -20.13
CA LEU A 313 -28.05 -29.15 -19.91
C LEU A 313 -27.39 -27.77 -19.96
N SER A 314 -26.21 -27.61 -19.36
CA SER A 314 -25.47 -26.34 -19.41
C SER A 314 -25.06 -25.98 -20.84
N LYS A 315 -24.65 -26.96 -21.65
CA LYS A 315 -24.36 -26.75 -23.08
C LYS A 315 -25.61 -26.32 -23.85
N ILE A 316 -26.74 -27.02 -23.67
CA ILE A 316 -28.00 -26.65 -24.33
C ILE A 316 -28.45 -25.24 -23.93
N GLN A 317 -28.29 -24.87 -22.66
CA GLN A 317 -28.64 -23.53 -22.20
C GLN A 317 -27.74 -22.47 -22.84
N HIS A 318 -26.43 -22.71 -22.90
CA HIS A 318 -25.48 -21.79 -23.55
C HIS A 318 -25.75 -21.65 -25.05
N ASP A 319 -26.02 -22.76 -25.75
CA ASP A 319 -26.37 -22.75 -27.18
C ASP A 319 -27.68 -21.99 -27.44
N ARG A 320 -28.65 -22.05 -26.52
CA ARG A 320 -29.88 -21.25 -26.60
C ARG A 320 -29.59 -19.77 -26.42
N SER A 321 -28.84 -19.39 -25.38
CA SER A 321 -28.46 -18.00 -25.15
C SER A 321 -27.70 -17.40 -26.34
N ALA A 322 -26.75 -18.14 -26.92
CA ALA A 322 -26.00 -17.68 -28.09
C ALA A 322 -26.91 -17.50 -29.34
N ARG A 323 -27.94 -18.33 -29.51
CA ARG A 323 -28.93 -18.16 -30.58
C ARG A 323 -29.82 -16.94 -30.36
N ASP A 324 -30.25 -16.70 -29.12
CA ASP A 324 -31.07 -15.55 -28.77
C ASP A 324 -30.28 -14.24 -28.96
N GLU A 325 -29.01 -14.21 -28.56
CA GLU A 325 -28.10 -13.09 -28.81
C GLU A 325 -27.94 -12.82 -30.31
N LEU A 326 -27.65 -13.84 -31.11
CA LEU A 326 -27.53 -13.70 -32.56
C LEU A 326 -28.84 -13.21 -33.21
N LEU A 327 -29.99 -13.64 -32.72
CA LEU A 327 -31.28 -13.19 -33.22
C LEU A 327 -31.55 -11.73 -32.88
N MET A 328 -31.17 -11.29 -31.68
CA MET A 328 -31.23 -9.88 -31.28
C MET A 328 -30.31 -9.01 -32.14
N ASP A 329 -29.06 -9.43 -32.37
CA ASP A 329 -28.10 -8.72 -33.23
C ASP A 329 -28.62 -8.55 -34.66
N LEU A 330 -29.23 -9.61 -35.22
CA LEU A 330 -29.85 -9.54 -36.55
C LEU A 330 -31.02 -8.56 -36.59
N LEU A 331 -31.87 -8.54 -35.56
CA LEU A 331 -33.00 -7.61 -35.46
C LEU A 331 -32.53 -6.16 -35.31
N GLU A 332 -31.51 -5.90 -34.50
CA GLU A 332 -30.90 -4.57 -34.35
C GLU A 332 -30.30 -4.09 -35.67
N HIS A 333 -29.57 -4.96 -36.37
CA HIS A 333 -29.02 -4.65 -37.68
C HIS A 333 -30.14 -4.34 -38.69
N GLU A 334 -31.18 -5.18 -38.81
CA GLU A 334 -32.32 -4.90 -39.68
C GLU A 334 -33.01 -3.58 -39.36
N TYR A 335 -33.17 -3.26 -38.07
CA TYR A 335 -33.77 -2.01 -37.63
C TYR A 335 -32.93 -0.81 -38.06
N SER A 336 -31.62 -0.84 -37.81
CA SER A 336 -30.69 0.23 -38.20
C SER A 336 -30.65 0.45 -39.73
N VAL A 337 -30.71 -0.62 -40.52
CA VAL A 337 -30.77 -0.54 -41.97
C VAL A 337 -32.09 0.10 -42.44
N LYS A 338 -33.22 -0.24 -41.80
CA LYS A 338 -34.52 0.39 -42.11
C LYS A 338 -34.52 1.88 -41.74
N GLU A 339 -33.95 2.26 -40.60
CA GLU A 339 -33.84 3.66 -40.17
C GLU A 339 -32.96 4.49 -41.11
N SER A 340 -31.76 3.98 -41.45
CA SER A 340 -30.86 4.64 -42.38
C SER A 340 -31.48 4.82 -43.77
N LYS A 341 -32.21 3.82 -44.27
CA LYS A 341 -32.98 3.94 -45.53
C LYS A 341 -34.04 5.04 -45.45
N ARG A 342 -34.84 5.07 -44.37
CA ARG A 342 -35.84 6.14 -44.15
C ARG A 342 -35.20 7.52 -44.08
N HIS A 343 -34.05 7.63 -43.43
CA HIS A 343 -33.32 8.89 -43.35
C HIS A 343 -32.81 9.35 -44.73
N LEU A 344 -32.30 8.43 -45.54
CA LEU A 344 -31.84 8.72 -46.90
C LEU A 344 -33.01 9.16 -47.80
N GLU A 345 -34.17 8.50 -47.70
CA GLU A 345 -35.39 8.89 -48.41
C GLU A 345 -35.82 10.33 -48.04
N GLN A 346 -35.86 10.67 -46.75
CA GLN A 346 -36.16 12.04 -46.30
C GLN A 346 -35.15 13.08 -46.82
N MET A 347 -33.86 12.72 -46.87
CA MET A 347 -32.83 13.61 -47.40
C MET A 347 -32.98 13.84 -48.90
N LEU A 348 -33.34 12.80 -49.67
CA LEU A 348 -33.62 12.92 -51.10
C LEU A 348 -34.86 13.77 -51.38
N GLU A 349 -35.93 13.61 -50.58
CA GLU A 349 -37.13 14.43 -50.67
C GLU A 349 -36.82 15.92 -50.42
N ARG A 350 -36.12 16.24 -49.33
CA ARG A 350 -35.69 17.61 -49.03
C ARG A 350 -34.81 18.21 -50.12
N HIS A 351 -33.91 17.41 -50.69
CA HIS A 351 -33.06 17.86 -51.79
C HIS A 351 -33.91 18.17 -53.04
N ALA A 352 -34.86 17.31 -53.38
CA ALA A 352 -35.77 17.54 -54.50
C ALA A 352 -36.63 18.80 -54.29
N GLU A 353 -37.14 19.04 -53.08
CA GLU A 353 -37.86 20.27 -52.71
C GLU A 353 -36.99 21.52 -52.85
N CYS A 354 -35.74 21.48 -52.40
CA CYS A 354 -34.79 22.57 -52.57
C CYS A 354 -34.53 22.90 -54.04
N CYS A 355 -34.30 21.88 -54.89
CA CYS A 355 -34.13 22.07 -56.33
C CYS A 355 -35.37 22.69 -56.97
N ALA A 356 -36.57 22.16 -56.66
CA ALA A 356 -37.82 22.68 -57.19
C ALA A 356 -38.06 24.15 -56.75
N ASN A 357 -37.71 24.49 -55.51
CA ASN A 357 -37.79 25.88 -55.03
C ASN A 357 -36.78 26.78 -55.74
N HIS A 358 -35.56 26.30 -55.98
CA HIS A 358 -34.54 27.04 -56.72
C HIS A 358 -35.00 27.35 -58.15
N GLU A 359 -35.58 26.37 -58.85
CA GLU A 359 -36.15 26.54 -60.18
C GLU A 359 -37.30 27.56 -60.20
N LYS A 360 -38.20 27.50 -59.21
CA LYS A 360 -39.30 28.48 -59.07
C LYS A 360 -38.77 29.90 -58.89
N VAL A 361 -37.78 30.08 -58.01
CA VAL A 361 -37.13 31.39 -57.79
C VAL A 361 -36.41 31.87 -59.05
N GLY A 362 -35.76 30.95 -59.79
CA GLY A 362 -35.14 31.25 -61.08
C GLY A 362 -36.15 31.82 -62.08
N LYS A 363 -37.27 31.12 -62.29
CA LYS A 363 -38.35 31.55 -63.19
C LYS A 363 -38.93 32.91 -62.78
N GLN A 364 -39.18 33.12 -61.49
CA GLN A 364 -39.65 34.42 -60.98
C GLN A 364 -38.68 35.56 -61.28
N ARG A 365 -37.37 35.33 -61.16
CA ARG A 365 -36.36 36.34 -61.50
C ARG A 365 -36.32 36.66 -62.99
N GLU A 366 -36.50 35.66 -63.84
CA GLU A 366 -36.59 35.84 -65.29
C GLU A 366 -37.83 36.63 -65.68
N GLU A 367 -38.98 36.32 -65.10
CA GLU A 367 -40.24 37.06 -65.28
C GLU A 367 -40.10 38.52 -64.82
N ASP A 368 -39.56 38.76 -63.63
CA ASP A 368 -39.32 40.11 -63.11
C ASP A 368 -38.38 40.92 -64.02
N LYS A 369 -37.34 40.28 -64.55
CA LYS A 369 -36.41 40.91 -65.49
C LYS A 369 -37.12 41.28 -66.79
N TYR A 370 -37.92 40.36 -67.34
CA TYR A 370 -38.73 40.61 -68.54
C TYR A 370 -39.68 41.80 -68.37
N PHE A 371 -40.40 41.89 -67.24
CA PHE A 371 -41.30 43.02 -66.99
C PHE A 371 -40.56 44.35 -66.80
N ARG A 372 -39.37 44.34 -66.21
CA ARG A 372 -38.51 45.53 -66.11
C ARG A 372 -38.05 46.02 -67.49
N GLU A 373 -37.63 45.10 -68.34
CA GLU A 373 -37.18 45.41 -69.71
C GLU A 373 -38.34 45.92 -70.58
N GLN A 374 -39.53 45.32 -70.49
CA GLN A 374 -40.72 45.86 -71.15
C GLN A 374 -41.04 47.29 -70.71
N ARG A 375 -41.00 47.59 -69.40
CA ARG A 375 -41.25 48.94 -68.88
C ARG A 375 -40.20 49.94 -69.37
N ALA A 376 -38.93 49.53 -69.44
CA ALA A 376 -37.85 50.37 -69.95
C ALA A 376 -38.04 50.67 -71.44
N ASN A 377 -38.44 49.69 -72.24
CA ASN A 377 -38.69 49.85 -73.68
C ASN A 377 -39.88 50.80 -73.93
N ILE A 378 -40.99 50.64 -73.21
CA ILE A 378 -42.16 51.54 -73.31
C ILE A 378 -41.79 52.98 -72.93
N GLY A 379 -40.89 53.17 -71.96
CA GLY A 379 -40.42 54.51 -71.55
C GLY A 379 -39.46 55.19 -72.53
N ASN A 380 -38.83 54.43 -73.42
CA ASN A 380 -37.87 54.94 -74.41
C ASN A 380 -38.52 55.35 -75.74
N ASP A 381 -39.75 54.90 -76.04
CA ASP A 381 -40.49 55.24 -77.28
C ASP A 381 -41.20 56.61 -77.25
N ILE A 382 -41.23 57.27 -76.09
CA ILE A 382 -41.83 58.61 -75.96
C ILE A 382 -40.80 59.65 -76.43
N ARG A 383 -41.07 60.30 -77.57
CA ARG A 383 -40.23 61.41 -78.08
C ARG A 383 -40.13 62.52 -77.03
N ARG A 384 -38.90 62.79 -76.60
CA ARG A 384 -38.60 63.81 -75.59
C ARG A 384 -38.26 65.13 -76.29
N ASP A 385 -38.95 66.20 -75.89
CA ASP A 385 -38.73 67.55 -76.36
C ASP A 385 -37.79 68.31 -75.41
N SER A 386 -36.71 68.84 -75.99
CA SER A 386 -35.71 69.84 -75.52
C SER A 386 -36.01 70.66 -74.27
N THR A 387 -37.22 71.18 -74.32
CA THR A 387 -37.70 72.35 -73.60
C THR A 387 -38.95 72.03 -72.78
N SER A 388 -39.38 70.76 -72.80
CA SER A 388 -40.53 70.28 -72.05
C SER A 388 -40.25 70.28 -70.55
N PHE A 389 -41.29 70.44 -69.75
CA PHE A 389 -41.18 70.31 -68.29
C PHE A 389 -40.62 68.93 -67.89
N GLY A 390 -40.94 67.89 -68.66
CA GLY A 390 -40.42 66.53 -68.48
C GLY A 390 -38.90 66.44 -68.63
N GLU A 391 -38.31 67.12 -69.62
CA GLU A 391 -36.85 67.15 -69.78
C GLU A 391 -36.15 68.03 -68.74
N ARG A 392 -36.75 69.16 -68.33
CA ARG A 392 -36.22 69.93 -67.19
C ARG A 392 -36.24 69.10 -65.90
N GLN A 393 -37.30 68.32 -65.67
CA GLN A 393 -37.36 67.35 -64.57
C GLN A 393 -36.35 66.23 -64.78
N HIS A 394 -36.14 65.75 -66.00
CA HIS A 394 -35.16 64.72 -66.33
C HIS A 394 -33.73 65.19 -66.05
N HIS A 395 -33.33 66.38 -66.48
CA HIS A 395 -32.01 66.94 -66.16
C HIS A 395 -31.84 67.21 -64.67
N THR A 396 -32.90 67.69 -64.00
CA THR A 396 -32.88 67.85 -62.54
C THR A 396 -32.74 66.47 -61.86
N TYR A 397 -33.38 65.45 -62.41
CA TYR A 397 -33.33 64.07 -61.94
C TYR A 397 -31.96 63.42 -62.23
N GLU A 398 -31.37 63.64 -63.40
CA GLU A 398 -30.00 63.22 -63.74
C GLU A 398 -28.97 63.90 -62.85
N HIS A 399 -29.12 65.20 -62.58
CA HIS A 399 -28.25 65.90 -61.65
C HIS A 399 -28.42 65.38 -60.21
N ARG A 400 -29.66 65.10 -59.78
CA ARG A 400 -29.92 64.42 -58.49
C ARG A 400 -29.32 63.03 -58.46
N LEU A 401 -29.46 62.25 -59.53
CA LEU A 401 -28.87 60.93 -59.67
C LEU A 401 -27.35 61.01 -59.61
N ALA A 402 -26.71 61.90 -60.36
CA ALA A 402 -25.26 62.11 -60.33
C ALA A 402 -24.77 62.54 -58.94
N SER A 403 -25.52 63.42 -58.25
CA SER A 403 -25.22 63.78 -56.87
C SER A 403 -25.44 62.61 -55.90
N MET A 404 -26.45 61.79 -56.10
CA MET A 404 -26.70 60.58 -55.32
C MET A 404 -25.63 59.53 -55.58
N HIS A 405 -25.17 59.35 -56.83
CA HIS A 405 -24.06 58.48 -57.18
C HIS A 405 -22.77 58.91 -56.48
N LYS A 406 -22.42 60.19 -56.53
CA LYS A 406 -21.26 60.73 -55.78
C LYS A 406 -21.38 60.51 -54.27
N LYS A 407 -22.57 60.70 -53.68
CA LYS A 407 -22.81 60.42 -52.26
C LYS A 407 -22.70 58.93 -51.95
N ASN A 408 -23.20 58.07 -52.83
CA ASN A 408 -23.12 56.62 -52.69
C ASN A 408 -21.67 56.14 -52.79
N GLU A 409 -20.88 56.65 -53.74
CA GLU A 409 -19.44 56.37 -53.84
C GLU A 409 -18.70 56.76 -52.57
N GLN A 410 -18.99 57.94 -52.00
CA GLN A 410 -18.42 58.37 -50.72
C GLN A 410 -18.86 57.45 -49.57
N CYS A 411 -20.13 57.03 -49.53
CA CYS A 411 -20.62 56.06 -48.54
C CYS A 411 -19.92 54.70 -48.68
N TYR A 412 -19.72 54.20 -49.90
CA TYR A 412 -19.01 52.94 -50.14
C TYR A 412 -17.55 53.03 -49.70
N HIS A 413 -16.84 54.11 -50.03
CA HIS A 413 -15.48 54.32 -49.55
C HIS A 413 -15.39 54.41 -48.03
N TYR A 414 -16.35 55.08 -47.38
CA TYR A 414 -16.42 55.11 -45.92
C TYR A 414 -16.69 53.72 -45.32
N MET A 415 -17.61 52.95 -45.92
CA MET A 415 -17.88 51.57 -45.52
C MET A 415 -16.66 50.66 -45.70
N GLU A 416 -15.92 50.81 -46.79
CA GLU A 416 -14.66 50.08 -47.03
C GLU A 416 -13.62 50.43 -45.96
N GLN A 417 -13.41 51.71 -45.67
CA GLN A 417 -12.50 52.14 -44.62
C GLN A 417 -12.92 51.60 -43.24
N GLN A 418 -14.22 51.62 -42.94
CA GLN A 418 -14.76 51.06 -41.71
C GLN A 418 -14.59 49.53 -41.65
N ALA A 419 -14.75 48.84 -42.78
CA ALA A 419 -14.52 47.40 -42.89
C ALA A 419 -13.05 47.06 -42.64
N MET A 420 -12.12 47.79 -43.26
CA MET A 420 -10.67 47.64 -43.05
C MET A 420 -10.28 47.93 -41.59
N ALA A 421 -10.82 48.99 -40.98
CA ALA A 421 -10.58 49.31 -39.58
C ALA A 421 -11.14 48.23 -38.63
N ASN A 422 -12.31 47.66 -38.95
CA ASN A 422 -12.88 46.56 -38.19
C ASN A 422 -12.08 45.27 -38.36
N GLU A 423 -11.54 44.99 -39.53
CA GLU A 423 -10.65 43.86 -39.79
C GLU A 423 -9.36 43.99 -38.99
N GLN A 424 -8.73 45.18 -38.98
CA GLN A 424 -7.57 45.47 -38.14
C GLN A 424 -7.86 45.28 -36.64
N ARG A 425 -9.03 45.72 -36.16
CA ARG A 425 -9.47 45.48 -34.78
C ARG A 425 -9.64 44.00 -34.47
N ARG A 426 -10.29 43.24 -35.36
CA ARG A 426 -10.44 41.78 -35.21
C ARG A 426 -9.09 41.07 -35.16
N ASN A 427 -8.14 41.49 -36.00
CA ASN A 427 -6.80 40.94 -36.00
C ASN A 427 -6.06 41.27 -34.68
N ALA A 428 -6.15 42.51 -34.21
CA ALA A 428 -5.59 42.91 -32.92
C ALA A 428 -6.21 42.14 -31.74
N ASP A 429 -7.53 41.93 -31.74
CA ASP A 429 -8.23 41.14 -30.74
C ASP A 429 -7.81 39.66 -30.79
N ALA A 430 -7.62 39.10 -31.99
CA ALA A 430 -7.13 37.74 -32.18
C ALA A 430 -5.67 37.58 -31.69
N GLU A 431 -4.81 38.56 -31.95
CA GLU A 431 -3.44 38.62 -31.43
C GLU A 431 -3.42 38.73 -29.91
N ALA A 432 -4.28 39.58 -29.33
CA ALA A 432 -4.43 39.68 -27.87
C ALA A 432 -4.87 38.35 -27.27
N ALA A 433 -5.84 37.66 -27.88
CA ALA A 433 -6.27 36.33 -27.45
C ALA A 433 -5.15 35.28 -27.53
N ARG A 434 -4.35 35.29 -28.62
CA ARG A 434 -3.17 34.42 -28.76
C ARG A 434 -2.12 34.70 -27.69
N ASN A 435 -1.84 35.97 -27.40
CA ASN A 435 -0.89 36.36 -26.37
C ASN A 435 -1.37 35.91 -24.99
N ILE A 436 -2.66 36.09 -24.68
CA ILE A 436 -3.26 35.59 -23.43
C ILE A 436 -3.10 34.06 -23.35
N ALA A 437 -3.47 33.32 -24.39
CA ALA A 437 -3.32 31.86 -24.43
C ALA A 437 -1.86 31.41 -24.24
N ALA A 438 -0.91 32.09 -24.89
CA ALA A 438 0.52 31.82 -24.74
C ALA A 438 1.00 32.07 -23.30
N THR A 439 0.56 33.15 -22.65
CA THR A 439 0.92 33.43 -21.25
C THR A 439 0.33 32.39 -20.28
N TRP A 440 -0.88 31.88 -20.55
CA TRP A 440 -1.47 30.79 -19.78
C TRP A 440 -0.69 29.49 -19.95
N ALA A 441 -0.29 29.15 -21.19
CA ALA A 441 0.52 27.97 -21.46
C ALA A 441 1.88 28.04 -20.73
N GLN A 442 2.56 29.18 -20.78
CA GLN A 442 3.82 29.38 -20.03
C GLN A 442 3.64 29.25 -18.52
N LEU A 443 2.53 29.78 -17.98
CA LEU A 443 2.23 29.67 -16.55
C LEU A 443 1.93 28.23 -16.14
N GLN A 444 1.22 27.47 -16.99
CA GLN A 444 0.96 26.05 -16.77
C GLN A 444 2.25 25.22 -16.83
N GLU A 445 3.10 25.43 -17.84
CA GLU A 445 4.42 24.78 -17.95
C GLU A 445 5.30 25.06 -16.71
N ALA A 446 5.29 26.30 -16.22
CA ALA A 446 6.02 26.67 -15.00
C ALA A 446 5.47 25.97 -13.75
N GLN A 447 4.15 25.80 -13.65
CA GLN A 447 3.50 25.05 -12.58
C GLN A 447 3.84 23.55 -12.66
N ASP A 448 3.72 22.95 -13.84
CA ASP A 448 4.04 21.54 -14.07
C ASP A 448 5.52 21.24 -13.79
N ALA A 449 6.42 22.15 -14.16
CA ALA A 449 7.83 22.07 -13.81
C ALA A 449 8.06 22.16 -12.29
N ALA A 450 7.34 23.02 -11.57
CA ALA A 450 7.41 23.11 -10.13
C ALA A 450 6.89 21.83 -9.45
N VAL A 451 5.77 21.28 -9.93
CA VAL A 451 5.21 20.01 -9.46
C VAL A 451 6.18 18.86 -9.72
N GLY A 452 6.79 18.80 -10.90
CA GLY A 452 7.78 17.79 -11.26
C GLY A 452 9.03 17.83 -10.37
N LYS A 453 9.54 19.04 -10.08
CA LYS A 453 10.67 19.25 -9.15
C LYS A 453 10.32 18.82 -7.73
N GLU A 454 9.15 19.21 -7.23
CA GLU A 454 8.70 18.82 -5.90
C GLU A 454 8.43 17.31 -5.78
N ARG A 455 7.86 16.69 -6.82
CA ARG A 455 7.66 15.24 -6.87
C ARG A 455 8.99 14.50 -6.75
N LEU A 456 10.00 14.92 -7.50
CA LEU A 456 11.36 14.36 -7.39
C LEU A 456 11.98 14.61 -6.01
N ARG A 457 11.78 15.79 -5.43
CA ARG A 457 12.26 16.12 -4.09
C ARG A 457 11.65 15.22 -3.01
N VAL A 458 10.34 15.02 -3.05
CA VAL A 458 9.63 14.13 -2.10
C VAL A 458 10.17 12.71 -2.23
N LEU A 459 10.32 12.19 -3.45
CA LEU A 459 10.88 10.87 -3.68
C LEU A 459 12.33 10.75 -3.17
N ARG A 460 13.19 11.73 -3.48
CA ARG A 460 14.60 11.75 -3.00
C ARG A 460 14.73 11.83 -1.48
N SER A 461 13.72 12.37 -0.80
CA SER A 461 13.72 12.42 0.68
C SER A 461 13.37 11.09 1.34
N GLN A 462 12.87 10.10 0.58
CA GLN A 462 12.56 8.77 1.11
C GLN A 462 13.77 7.84 1.00
N PRO A 463 13.92 6.89 1.94
CA PRO A 463 14.97 5.87 1.85
C PRO A 463 14.70 4.89 0.70
N GLN A 464 15.77 4.29 0.16
CA GLN A 464 15.70 3.40 -1.00
C GLN A 464 14.78 2.19 -0.77
N GLU A 465 14.75 1.66 0.45
CA GLU A 465 13.90 0.51 0.81
C GLU A 465 12.41 0.84 0.66
N VAL A 466 12.01 2.06 1.02
CA VAL A 466 10.63 2.55 0.85
C VAL A 466 10.34 2.74 -0.63
N LEU A 467 11.27 3.30 -1.42
CA LEU A 467 11.09 3.47 -2.85
C LEU A 467 10.96 2.13 -3.59
N ASN A 468 11.73 1.13 -3.20
CA ASN A 468 11.64 -0.23 -3.74
C ASN A 468 10.34 -0.94 -3.34
N ALA A 469 9.74 -0.58 -2.20
CA ALA A 469 8.45 -1.11 -1.75
C ALA A 469 7.25 -0.39 -2.40
N MET A 470 7.45 0.75 -3.05
CA MET A 470 6.39 1.46 -3.79
C MET A 470 6.06 0.73 -5.09
N ARG A 471 4.83 0.93 -5.59
CA ARG A 471 4.37 0.29 -6.83
C ARG A 471 5.16 0.80 -8.06
N PRO A 472 5.60 -0.07 -8.99
CA PRO A 472 6.47 0.32 -10.10
C PRO A 472 5.91 1.40 -11.03
N TYR A 473 4.59 1.42 -11.27
CA TYR A 473 3.93 2.37 -12.19
C TYR A 473 3.89 3.81 -11.67
N ILE A 474 4.18 4.04 -10.39
CA ILE A 474 4.21 5.39 -9.79
C ILE A 474 5.42 6.19 -10.32
N PHE A 475 6.45 5.48 -10.79
CA PHE A 475 7.67 6.07 -11.32
C PHE A 475 7.61 6.16 -12.84
N THR A 476 7.89 7.36 -13.38
CA THR A 476 8.17 7.51 -14.82
C THR A 476 9.57 6.98 -15.13
N ALA A 477 9.83 6.59 -16.37
CA ALA A 477 11.14 6.05 -16.79
C ALA A 477 12.32 6.96 -16.40
N ASN A 478 12.15 8.27 -16.50
CA ASN A 478 13.17 9.25 -16.07
C ASN A 478 13.37 9.25 -14.55
N LYS A 479 12.31 9.07 -13.76
CA LYS A 479 12.41 9.00 -12.28
C LYS A 479 13.13 7.73 -11.85
N GLN A 480 12.86 6.60 -12.50
CA GLN A 480 13.56 5.34 -12.22
C GLN A 480 15.07 5.46 -12.44
N LYS A 481 15.48 6.11 -13.55
CA LYS A 481 16.88 6.40 -13.84
C LYS A 481 17.52 7.35 -12.82
N VAL A 482 16.83 8.44 -12.47
CA VAL A 482 17.38 9.46 -11.54
C VAL A 482 17.48 8.94 -10.10
N LEU A 483 16.62 8.01 -9.70
CA LEU A 483 16.56 7.45 -8.35
C LEU A 483 17.32 6.11 -8.21
N ASN A 484 17.99 5.66 -9.28
CA ASN A 484 18.70 4.37 -9.32
C ASN A 484 17.87 3.21 -8.76
N LEU A 485 16.58 3.15 -9.14
CA LEU A 485 15.68 2.09 -8.68
C LEU A 485 15.99 0.82 -9.46
N GLU A 486 16.15 -0.29 -8.74
CA GLU A 486 16.24 -1.61 -9.37
C GLU A 486 14.92 -1.86 -10.08
N THR A 487 14.93 -1.91 -11.41
CA THR A 487 13.76 -2.37 -12.16
C THR A 487 13.57 -3.82 -11.76
N SER A 488 12.62 -4.09 -10.88
CA SER A 488 12.25 -5.45 -10.48
C SER A 488 11.80 -6.20 -11.72
N LYS A 489 12.74 -6.87 -12.39
CA LYS A 489 12.43 -8.04 -13.21
C LYS A 489 11.93 -9.07 -12.20
N HIS A 490 10.65 -9.43 -12.32
CA HIS A 490 9.93 -10.47 -11.55
C HIS A 490 9.28 -10.00 -10.24
N ILE A 491 7.95 -9.83 -10.32
CA ILE A 491 7.02 -10.56 -9.45
C ILE A 491 6.46 -11.69 -10.31
#